data_AF-A0A8S3RH02-F1
#
_entry.id   AF-A0A8S3RH02-F1
#
_cell.length_a   1.000
_cell.length_b   1.000
_cell.length_c   1.000
_cell.angle_alpha   90.00
_cell.angle_beta   90.00
_cell.angle_gamma   90.00
#
_symmetry.space_group_name_H-M   'P 1'
#
loop_
_entity.id
_entity.type
_entity.pdbx_description
1 polymer ?
#
loop_
_entity_poly.entity_id
_entity_poly.type
_entity_poly.pdbx_seq_one_letter_code
_entity_poly.pdbx_strand_id
1 'polypeptide(L)'
;MLLKGLTSNELEIEPSDKHLVRLGGQIGIKLFEEFFISLGMNKKQWESIEYTYAGHSSEGIMSMALTQWRKTKLSKLGMPTLKDLTHALRAVNLDSHLICQVFRENTTLFEIEDINLQAIPSDQHLKELSNQIGNCPLQLGIELGLSFTEVDQSLFSFPKDLSGLVEDILKKWKRNSKVKTIHSLMLALERVNAGGIRYLHDLSKKLADANHANIT
;
A
#
# COMPACT_ATOMS: atom_id res chain seq x y z
N MET A 1 27.27 -1.69 11.42
CA MET A 1 27.39 -1.03 10.09
C MET A 1 26.13 -0.19 9.87
N LEU A 2 26.30 1.14 9.76
CA LEU A 2 25.22 2.10 9.50
C LEU A 2 24.65 1.84 8.10
N LEU A 3 23.32 1.79 7.99
CA LEU A 3 22.64 1.79 6.69
C LEU A 3 22.98 3.10 5.97
N LYS A 4 23.68 3.04 4.83
CA LYS A 4 23.90 4.25 4.01
C LYS A 4 22.54 4.77 3.56
N GLY A 5 22.04 5.83 4.20
CA GLY A 5 20.81 6.51 3.81
C GLY A 5 19.84 6.87 4.94
N LEU A 6 19.99 6.27 6.14
CA LEU A 6 19.23 6.61 7.34
C LEU A 6 20.18 6.85 8.51
N THR A 7 19.93 7.90 9.28
CA THR A 7 20.60 8.23 10.54
C THR A 7 20.16 7.30 11.67
N SER A 8 20.94 7.21 12.74
CA SER A 8 20.57 6.42 13.93
C SER A 8 19.22 6.84 14.51
N ASN A 9 18.90 8.14 14.48
CA ASN A 9 17.62 8.66 14.98
C ASN A 9 16.44 8.22 14.11
N GLU A 10 16.62 8.18 12.78
CA GLU A 10 15.57 7.72 11.87
C GLU A 10 15.24 6.24 12.06
N LEU A 11 16.22 5.42 12.47
CA LEU A 11 15.98 4.01 12.75
C LEU A 11 15.14 3.76 14.00
N GLU A 12 15.07 4.71 14.93
CA GLU A 12 14.28 4.59 16.16
C GLU A 12 12.81 5.03 15.96
N ILE A 13 12.44 5.48 14.75
CA ILE A 13 11.07 5.90 14.42
C ILE A 13 10.13 4.68 14.32
N GLU A 14 8.88 4.86 14.76
CA GLU A 14 7.82 3.88 14.59
C GLU A 14 7.43 3.72 13.10
N PRO A 15 7.38 2.49 12.56
CA PRO A 15 6.94 2.29 11.18
C PRO A 15 5.46 2.64 10.98
N SER A 16 5.21 3.54 10.02
CA SER A 16 3.87 3.88 9.54
C SER A 16 3.23 2.71 8.78
N ASP A 17 1.91 2.76 8.57
CA ASP A 17 1.19 1.76 7.77
C ASP A 17 1.79 1.61 6.37
N LYS A 18 2.18 2.73 5.75
CA LYS A 18 2.84 2.75 4.43
C LYS A 18 4.19 2.04 4.46
N HIS A 19 5.00 2.24 5.51
CA HIS A 19 6.26 1.53 5.64
C HIS A 19 6.05 0.01 5.67
N LEU A 20 5.05 -0.46 6.42
CA LEU A 20 4.75 -1.89 6.55
C LEU A 20 4.22 -2.48 5.25
N VAL A 21 3.26 -1.81 4.59
CA VAL A 21 2.72 -2.25 3.30
C VAL A 21 3.80 -2.36 2.24
N ARG A 22 4.62 -1.31 2.10
CA ARG A 22 5.70 -1.29 1.12
C ARG A 22 6.71 -2.39 1.41
N LEU A 23 7.10 -2.57 2.68
CA LEU A 23 8.04 -3.62 3.05
C LEU A 23 7.48 -5.01 2.75
N GLY A 24 6.22 -5.26 3.10
CA GLY A 24 5.53 -6.51 2.78
C GLY A 24 5.49 -6.78 1.27
N GLY A 25 5.29 -5.74 0.45
CA GLY A 25 5.31 -5.87 -1.01
C GLY A 25 6.68 -6.11 -1.64
N GLN A 26 7.79 -5.93 -0.91
CA GLN A 26 9.15 -6.12 -1.42
C GLN A 26 9.77 -7.47 -1.01
N ILE A 27 9.16 -8.17 -0.05
CA ILE A 27 9.64 -9.46 0.45
C ILE A 27 8.84 -10.56 -0.22
N GLY A 28 9.51 -11.53 -0.84
CA GLY A 28 8.82 -12.69 -1.40
C GLY A 28 8.22 -13.57 -0.29
N ILE A 29 7.01 -14.08 -0.51
CA ILE A 29 6.25 -14.90 0.48
C ILE A 29 7.07 -16.03 1.10
N LYS A 30 7.97 -16.66 0.32
CA LYS A 30 8.83 -17.76 0.77
C LYS A 30 9.80 -17.37 1.89
N LEU A 31 10.30 -16.13 1.86
CA LEU A 31 11.24 -15.61 2.86
C LEU A 31 10.51 -14.85 3.97
N PHE A 32 9.24 -14.54 3.76
CA PHE A 32 8.48 -13.71 4.68
C PHE A 32 8.19 -14.40 6.01
N GLU A 33 7.90 -15.71 6.02
CA GLU A 33 7.69 -16.46 7.26
C GLU A 33 8.93 -16.37 8.17
N GLU A 34 10.13 -16.62 7.63
CA GLU A 34 11.39 -16.53 8.37
C GLU A 34 11.66 -15.10 8.86
N PHE A 35 11.33 -14.10 8.04
CA PHE A 35 11.44 -12.69 8.40
C PHE A 35 10.50 -12.35 9.56
N PHE A 36 9.26 -12.82 9.50
CA PHE A 36 8.24 -12.62 10.53
C PHE A 36 8.63 -13.29 11.85
N ILE A 37 9.21 -14.48 11.80
CA ILE A 37 9.76 -15.16 12.98
C ILE A 37 10.95 -14.38 13.55
N SER A 38 11.83 -13.85 12.69
CA SER A 38 12.97 -13.02 13.11
C SER A 38 12.54 -11.70 13.79
N LEU A 39 11.31 -11.24 13.56
CA LEU A 39 10.69 -10.13 14.29
C LEU A 39 10.21 -10.49 15.70
N GLY A 40 10.43 -11.74 16.14
CA GLY A 40 10.02 -12.26 17.44
C GLY A 40 8.61 -12.86 17.47
N MET A 41 8.01 -13.08 16.30
CA MET A 41 6.72 -13.78 16.17
C MET A 41 6.94 -15.29 16.07
N ASN A 42 5.90 -16.08 16.29
CA ASN A 42 5.99 -17.53 16.18
C ASN A 42 5.20 -18.08 14.99
N LYS A 43 5.55 -19.32 14.59
CA LYS A 43 4.95 -20.01 13.45
C LYS A 43 3.42 -20.13 13.56
N LYS A 44 2.87 -20.39 14.74
CA LYS A 44 1.41 -20.49 14.93
C LYS A 44 0.70 -19.16 14.63
N GLN A 45 1.34 -18.03 14.95
CA GLN A 45 0.79 -16.72 14.60
C GLN A 45 0.78 -16.50 13.09
N TRP A 46 1.84 -16.93 12.39
CA TRP A 46 1.89 -16.89 10.93
C TRP A 46 0.78 -17.75 10.29
N GLU A 47 0.70 -19.03 10.67
CA GLU A 47 -0.32 -19.97 10.18
C GLU A 47 -1.74 -19.44 10.44
N SER A 48 -1.98 -18.82 11.60
CA SER A 48 -3.26 -18.17 11.90
C SER A 48 -3.57 -17.02 10.96
N ILE A 49 -2.58 -16.18 10.61
CA ILE A 49 -2.77 -15.06 9.69
C ILE A 49 -3.05 -15.56 8.28
N GLU A 50 -2.26 -16.53 7.78
CA GLU A 50 -2.50 -17.15 6.48
C GLU A 50 -3.89 -17.77 6.39
N TYR A 51 -4.34 -18.44 7.45
CA TYR A 51 -5.68 -19.00 7.50
C TYR A 51 -6.77 -17.92 7.51
N THR A 52 -6.64 -16.90 8.36
CA THR A 52 -7.62 -15.80 8.47
C THR A 52 -7.76 -15.03 7.16
N TYR A 53 -6.64 -14.81 6.45
CA TYR A 53 -6.61 -14.07 5.20
C TYR A 53 -6.44 -14.97 3.97
N ALA A 54 -6.88 -16.22 4.06
CA ALA A 54 -6.87 -17.15 2.95
C ALA A 54 -7.70 -16.61 1.77
N GLY A 55 -7.09 -16.49 0.59
CA GLY A 55 -7.73 -15.95 -0.62
C GLY A 55 -7.38 -14.48 -0.91
N HIS A 56 -6.67 -13.79 -0.02
CA HIS A 56 -6.07 -12.50 -0.32
C HIS A 56 -4.72 -12.66 -1.06
N SER A 57 -4.22 -11.57 -1.67
CA SER A 57 -2.88 -11.56 -2.27
C SER A 57 -1.81 -11.82 -1.21
N SER A 58 -0.69 -12.43 -1.62
CA SER A 58 0.47 -12.66 -0.75
C SER A 58 0.90 -11.39 -0.03
N GLU A 59 0.94 -10.28 -0.76
CA GLU A 59 1.30 -8.95 -0.29
C GLU A 59 0.32 -8.45 0.77
N GLY A 60 -0.97 -8.79 0.63
CA GLY A 60 -2.00 -8.45 1.61
C GLY A 60 -1.78 -9.21 2.92
N ILE A 61 -1.55 -10.52 2.83
CA ILE A 61 -1.26 -11.39 3.98
C ILE A 61 -0.01 -10.89 4.72
N MET A 62 1.07 -10.60 3.98
CA MET A 62 2.33 -10.07 4.55
C MET A 62 2.14 -8.71 5.23
N SER A 63 1.32 -7.82 4.65
CA SER A 63 0.98 -6.54 5.28
C SER A 63 0.20 -6.72 6.58
N MET A 64 -0.75 -7.66 6.63
CA MET A 64 -1.51 -7.97 7.84
C MET A 64 -0.63 -8.60 8.91
N ALA A 65 0.31 -9.46 8.53
CA ALA A 65 1.30 -10.00 9.45
C ALA A 65 2.14 -8.89 10.09
N LEU A 66 2.68 -7.95 9.30
CA LEU A 66 3.45 -6.83 9.85
C LEU A 66 2.62 -5.93 10.79
N THR A 67 1.35 -5.71 10.46
CA THR A 67 0.42 -5.00 11.35
C THR A 67 0.21 -5.73 12.67
N GLN A 68 0.06 -7.06 12.62
CA GLN A 68 -0.09 -7.89 13.81
C GLN A 68 1.19 -7.90 14.66
N TRP A 69 2.37 -7.94 14.03
CA TRP A 69 3.64 -7.77 14.71
C TRP A 69 3.71 -6.43 15.43
N ARG A 70 3.41 -5.32 14.74
CA ARG A 70 3.45 -3.97 15.33
C ARG A 70 2.55 -3.88 16.58
N LYS A 71 1.31 -4.38 16.49
CA LYS A 71 0.36 -4.44 17.61
C LYS A 71 0.87 -5.31 18.77
N THR A 72 1.43 -6.48 18.46
CA THR A 72 1.97 -7.40 19.46
C THR A 72 3.17 -6.79 20.18
N LYS A 73 4.07 -6.16 19.43
CA LYS A 73 5.25 -5.49 19.99
C LYS A 73 4.84 -4.34 20.91
N LEU A 74 3.97 -3.45 20.45
CA LEU A 74 3.48 -2.32 21.23
C LEU A 74 2.83 -2.76 22.55
N SER A 75 2.10 -3.88 22.56
CA SER A 75 1.41 -4.38 23.76
C SER A 75 2.27 -5.18 24.73
N LYS A 76 3.40 -5.78 24.27
CA LYS A 76 4.14 -6.77 25.08
C LYS A 76 5.64 -6.53 25.20
N LEU A 77 6.26 -5.89 24.21
CA LEU A 77 7.72 -5.87 24.02
C LEU A 77 8.30 -4.45 23.89
N GLY A 78 7.45 -3.43 23.79
CA GLY A 78 7.85 -2.03 23.66
C GLY A 78 7.51 -1.42 22.30
N MET A 79 8.01 -0.22 22.04
CA MET A 79 7.74 0.50 20.80
C MET A 79 8.40 -0.22 19.60
N PRO A 80 7.65 -0.53 18.53
CA PRO A 80 8.22 -1.06 17.29
C PRO A 80 9.00 0.03 16.55
N THR A 81 10.16 -0.32 15.98
CA THR A 81 11.05 0.64 15.31
C THR A 81 11.51 0.14 13.92
N LEU A 82 11.97 1.05 13.06
CA LEU A 82 12.62 0.68 11.79
C LEU A 82 13.91 -0.13 11.98
N LYS A 83 14.58 0.03 13.13
CA LYS A 83 15.73 -0.77 13.54
C LYS A 83 15.38 -2.24 13.73
N ASP A 84 14.21 -2.53 14.28
CA ASP A 84 13.73 -3.91 14.45
C ASP A 84 13.53 -4.60 13.09
N LEU A 85 12.90 -3.88 12.16
CA LEU A 85 12.71 -4.35 10.78
C LEU A 85 14.07 -4.57 10.11
N THR A 86 15.03 -3.65 10.31
CA THR A 86 16.40 -3.77 9.81
C THR A 86 17.10 -5.02 10.34
N HIS A 87 16.98 -5.30 11.64
CA HIS A 87 17.59 -6.47 12.26
C HIS A 87 16.97 -7.78 11.73
N ALA A 88 15.65 -7.83 11.60
CA ALA A 88 14.96 -8.99 11.05
C ALA A 88 15.31 -9.24 9.58
N LEU A 89 15.43 -8.20 8.74
CA LEU A 89 15.88 -8.34 7.35
C LEU A 89 17.27 -8.98 7.27
N ARG A 90 18.20 -8.52 8.12
CA ARG A 90 19.57 -9.09 8.18
C ARG A 90 19.57 -10.55 8.62
N ALA A 91 18.68 -10.94 9.53
CA ALA A 91 18.59 -12.31 10.02
C ALA A 91 18.22 -13.31 8.91
N VAL A 92 17.48 -12.86 7.89
CA VAL A 92 17.09 -13.66 6.72
C VAL A 92 17.91 -13.35 5.47
N ASN A 93 19.07 -12.72 5.62
CA ASN A 93 19.97 -12.33 4.52
C ASN A 93 19.31 -11.46 3.43
N LEU A 94 18.30 -10.65 3.80
CA LEU A 94 17.70 -9.66 2.91
C LEU A 94 18.45 -8.33 2.99
N ASP A 95 18.44 -7.60 1.87
CA ASP A 95 19.10 -6.30 1.80
C ASP A 95 18.41 -5.29 2.72
N SER A 96 19.12 -4.86 3.75
CA SER A 96 18.63 -3.83 4.67
C SER A 96 18.37 -2.47 4.00
N HIS A 97 18.89 -2.23 2.78
CA HIS A 97 18.54 -1.03 1.98
C HIS A 97 17.07 -0.98 1.59
N LEU A 98 16.33 -2.09 1.68
CA LEU A 98 14.87 -2.08 1.57
C LEU A 98 14.23 -1.07 2.55
N ILE A 99 14.79 -0.92 3.76
CA ILE A 99 14.29 0.07 4.73
C ILE A 99 14.48 1.50 4.22
N CYS A 100 15.58 1.78 3.53
CA CYS A 100 15.80 3.10 2.92
C CYS A 100 14.81 3.37 1.78
N GLN A 101 14.45 2.34 1.00
CA GLN A 101 13.50 2.46 -0.10
C GLN A 101 12.06 2.67 0.41
N VAL A 102 11.63 1.94 1.43
CA VAL A 102 10.27 2.11 1.97
C VAL A 102 10.10 3.44 2.71
N PHE A 103 11.19 3.94 3.32
CA PHE A 103 11.22 5.23 4.02
C PHE A 103 11.22 6.42 3.06
N ARG A 104 11.94 6.33 1.93
CA ARG A 104 12.02 7.41 0.95
C ARG A 104 10.87 7.30 -0.04
N GLU A 105 9.91 8.21 0.04
CA GLU A 105 8.70 8.25 -0.80
C GLU A 105 8.94 8.69 -2.26
N ASN A 106 9.95 8.15 -2.94
CA ASN A 106 10.31 8.63 -4.26
C ASN A 106 9.46 7.97 -5.35
N THR A 107 8.54 8.74 -5.93
CA THR A 107 7.92 8.45 -7.22
C THR A 107 8.24 9.64 -8.13
N THR A 108 9.15 9.46 -9.09
CA THR A 108 9.45 10.46 -10.11
C THR A 108 8.31 10.52 -11.12
N LEU A 109 7.82 11.73 -11.38
CA LEU A 109 6.75 11.98 -12.33
C LEU A 109 7.32 12.35 -13.69
N PHE A 110 6.61 11.97 -14.74
CA PHE A 110 6.78 12.51 -16.08
C PHE A 110 5.70 13.55 -16.35
N GLU A 111 6.02 14.55 -17.17
CA GLU A 111 5.10 15.63 -17.52
C GLU A 111 3.99 15.10 -18.45
N ILE A 112 2.72 15.27 -18.02
CA ILE A 112 1.53 15.05 -18.85
C ILE A 112 0.80 16.39 -18.88
N GLU A 113 0.85 17.07 -20.04
CA GLU A 113 0.52 18.50 -20.15
C GLU A 113 -1.00 18.81 -20.12
N ASP A 114 -1.88 17.80 -20.24
CA ASP A 114 -3.32 18.04 -20.47
C ASP A 114 -4.27 17.63 -19.33
N ILE A 115 -3.74 17.20 -18.17
CA ILE A 115 -4.57 16.77 -17.04
C ILE A 115 -4.41 17.74 -15.87
N ASN A 116 -5.55 18.27 -15.37
CA ASN A 116 -5.55 18.97 -14.09
C ASN A 116 -5.35 17.96 -12.95
N LEU A 117 -4.09 17.68 -12.64
CA LEU A 117 -3.66 16.74 -11.61
C LEU A 117 -4.18 17.07 -10.20
N GLN A 118 -4.60 18.33 -9.96
CA GLN A 118 -5.18 18.77 -8.69
C GLN A 118 -6.71 18.58 -8.63
N ALA A 119 -7.36 18.22 -9.73
CA ALA A 119 -8.80 17.97 -9.74
C ALA A 119 -9.16 16.73 -8.93
N ILE A 120 -10.37 16.72 -8.38
CA ILE A 120 -10.94 15.59 -7.63
C ILE A 120 -11.64 14.66 -8.63
N PRO A 121 -11.33 13.34 -8.64
CA PRO A 121 -12.00 12.40 -9.54
C PRO A 121 -13.51 12.27 -9.22
N SER A 122 -14.33 12.14 -10.26
CA SER A 122 -15.78 11.95 -10.12
C SER A 122 -16.12 10.54 -9.61
N ASP A 123 -17.29 10.35 -9.00
CA ASP A 123 -17.68 9.04 -8.47
C ASP A 123 -17.86 7.99 -9.57
N GLN A 124 -18.41 8.41 -10.72
CA GLN A 124 -18.52 7.56 -11.91
C GLN A 124 -17.13 7.09 -12.37
N HIS A 125 -16.15 7.99 -12.36
CA HIS A 125 -14.79 7.65 -12.73
C HIS A 125 -14.12 6.68 -11.76
N LEU A 126 -14.33 6.84 -10.45
CA LEU A 126 -13.83 5.89 -9.44
C LEU A 126 -14.48 4.50 -9.58
N LYS A 127 -15.76 4.45 -9.95
CA LYS A 127 -16.48 3.20 -10.22
C LYS A 127 -15.99 2.50 -11.49
N GLU A 128 -15.64 3.24 -12.53
CA GLU A 128 -15.02 2.65 -13.72
C GLU A 128 -13.63 2.09 -13.40
N LEU A 129 -12.84 2.86 -12.65
CA LEU A 129 -11.50 2.48 -12.24
C LEU A 129 -11.48 1.24 -11.33
N SER A 130 -12.47 1.07 -10.43
CA SER A 130 -12.51 -0.09 -9.53
C SER A 130 -12.57 -1.43 -10.27
N ASN A 131 -13.15 -1.45 -11.49
CA ASN A 131 -13.21 -2.64 -12.33
C ASN A 131 -11.90 -2.93 -13.08
N GLN A 132 -10.93 -2.02 -13.03
CA GLN A 132 -9.66 -2.11 -13.74
C GLN A 132 -8.47 -2.38 -12.80
N ILE A 133 -8.67 -2.20 -11.50
CA ILE A 133 -7.65 -2.41 -10.47
C ILE A 133 -7.61 -3.90 -10.11
N GLY A 134 -6.41 -4.48 -10.13
CA GLY A 134 -6.17 -5.87 -9.74
C GLY A 134 -6.27 -6.11 -8.23
N ASN A 135 -5.80 -7.28 -7.77
CA ASN A 135 -5.91 -7.71 -6.36
C ASN A 135 -4.91 -7.01 -5.41
N CYS A 136 -5.00 -5.69 -5.29
CA CYS A 136 -4.21 -4.86 -4.38
C CYS A 136 -5.03 -3.88 -3.49
N PRO A 137 -6.29 -4.19 -3.12
CA PRO A 137 -7.16 -3.23 -2.42
C PRO A 137 -6.54 -2.78 -1.09
N LEU A 138 -5.91 -3.70 -0.36
CA LEU A 138 -5.30 -3.38 0.93
C LEU A 138 -4.20 -2.34 0.77
N GLN A 139 -3.24 -2.59 -0.11
CA GLN A 139 -2.10 -1.71 -0.32
C GLN A 139 -2.56 -0.37 -0.87
N LEU A 140 -3.53 -0.39 -1.78
CA LEU A 140 -4.09 0.82 -2.36
C LEU A 140 -4.72 1.71 -1.29
N GLY A 141 -5.54 1.15 -0.40
CA GLY A 141 -6.16 1.90 0.68
C GLY A 141 -5.12 2.58 1.59
N ILE A 142 -4.07 1.86 1.96
CA ILE A 142 -2.98 2.41 2.80
C ILE A 142 -2.18 3.50 2.06
N GLU A 143 -1.86 3.32 0.78
CA GLU A 143 -1.15 4.35 -0.01
C GLU A 143 -2.00 5.62 -0.18
N LEU A 144 -3.31 5.45 -0.32
CA LEU A 144 -4.30 6.53 -0.33
C LEU A 144 -4.47 7.21 1.04
N GLY A 145 -3.85 6.68 2.10
CA GLY A 145 -3.84 7.26 3.44
C GLY A 145 -4.99 6.82 4.34
N LEU A 146 -5.69 5.74 3.99
CA LEU A 146 -6.60 5.06 4.92
C LEU A 146 -5.78 4.27 5.94
N SER A 147 -6.34 4.08 7.13
CA SER A 147 -5.77 3.20 8.14
C SER A 147 -6.03 1.72 7.84
N PHE A 148 -5.20 0.83 8.40
CA PHE A 148 -5.48 -0.62 8.33
C PHE A 148 -6.88 -0.98 8.82
N THR A 149 -7.38 -0.33 9.87
CA THR A 149 -8.72 -0.63 10.40
C THR A 149 -9.82 -0.29 9.38
N GLU A 150 -9.71 0.84 8.68
CA GLU A 150 -10.69 1.24 7.66
C GLU A 150 -10.70 0.27 6.48
N VAL A 151 -9.53 -0.20 6.07
CA VAL A 151 -9.34 -1.16 4.97
C VAL A 151 -9.82 -2.56 5.37
N ASP A 152 -9.47 -3.03 6.56
CA ASP A 152 -9.86 -4.34 7.10
C ASP A 152 -11.40 -4.47 7.19
N GLN A 153 -12.09 -3.41 7.62
CA GLN A 153 -13.55 -3.34 7.56
C GLN A 153 -14.13 -3.53 6.15
N SER A 154 -13.46 -2.99 5.12
CA SER A 154 -13.88 -3.23 3.73
C SER A 154 -13.65 -4.69 3.33
N LEU A 155 -12.53 -5.30 3.72
CA LEU A 155 -12.25 -6.71 3.43
C LEU A 155 -13.33 -7.63 4.00
N PHE A 156 -13.78 -7.37 5.24
CA PHE A 156 -14.90 -8.12 5.84
C PHE A 156 -16.24 -7.89 5.14
N SER A 157 -16.48 -6.69 4.60
CA SER A 157 -17.74 -6.35 3.94
C SER A 157 -17.84 -6.93 2.53
N PHE A 158 -16.70 -7.17 1.87
CA PHE A 158 -16.61 -7.62 0.48
C PHE A 158 -15.66 -8.83 0.31
N PRO A 159 -15.92 -9.98 0.97
CA PRO A 159 -14.97 -11.10 1.04
C PRO A 159 -14.72 -11.81 -0.31
N LYS A 160 -15.58 -11.59 -1.32
CA LYS A 160 -15.49 -12.22 -2.66
C LYS A 160 -15.70 -11.24 -3.83
N ASP A 161 -15.96 -9.97 -3.53
CA ASP A 161 -16.25 -8.95 -4.55
C ASP A 161 -15.09 -7.94 -4.58
N LEU A 162 -14.11 -8.24 -5.42
CA LEU A 162 -12.90 -7.41 -5.52
C LEU A 162 -13.21 -6.01 -6.06
N SER A 163 -14.09 -5.92 -7.07
CA SER A 163 -14.49 -4.63 -7.64
C SER A 163 -15.24 -3.78 -6.61
N GLY A 164 -16.18 -4.39 -5.88
CA GLY A 164 -16.91 -3.71 -4.80
C GLY A 164 -16.00 -3.27 -3.65
N LEU A 165 -15.02 -4.10 -3.29
CA LEU A 165 -13.99 -3.78 -2.28
C LEU A 165 -13.15 -2.57 -2.70
N VAL A 166 -12.64 -2.55 -3.94
CA VAL A 166 -11.85 -1.43 -4.45
C VAL A 166 -12.71 -0.16 -4.53
N GLU A 167 -13.96 -0.27 -5.00
CA GLU A 167 -14.88 0.86 -5.06
C GLU A 167 -15.14 1.47 -3.67
N ASP A 168 -15.34 0.64 -2.65
CA ASP A 168 -15.51 1.11 -1.27
C ASP A 168 -14.26 1.82 -0.74
N ILE A 169 -13.07 1.27 -1.00
CA ILE A 169 -11.79 1.90 -0.63
C ILE A 169 -11.64 3.27 -1.29
N LEU A 170 -11.89 3.38 -2.59
CA LEU A 170 -11.82 4.66 -3.32
C LEU A 170 -12.84 5.66 -2.77
N LYS A 171 -14.06 5.22 -2.43
CA LYS A 171 -15.08 6.07 -1.80
C LYS A 171 -14.69 6.50 -0.39
N LYS A 172 -14.10 5.63 0.42
CA LYS A 172 -13.59 5.97 1.77
C LYS A 172 -12.48 7.01 1.67
N TRP A 173 -11.52 6.82 0.76
CA TRP A 173 -10.47 7.79 0.50
C TRP A 173 -11.02 9.16 0.11
N LYS A 174 -11.95 9.22 -0.86
CA LYS A 174 -12.54 10.49 -1.32
C LYS A 174 -13.30 11.23 -0.20
N ARG A 175 -13.92 10.50 0.74
CA ARG A 175 -14.64 11.06 1.88
C ARG A 175 -13.69 11.54 2.98
N ASN A 176 -12.70 10.72 3.34
CA ASN A 176 -11.93 10.89 4.58
C ASN A 176 -10.58 11.58 4.36
N SER A 177 -10.02 11.55 3.15
CA SER A 177 -8.71 12.13 2.89
C SER A 177 -8.77 13.65 2.73
N LYS A 178 -7.75 14.32 3.28
CA LYS A 178 -7.46 15.74 3.04
C LYS A 178 -6.96 15.99 1.62
N VAL A 179 -6.22 15.04 1.05
CA VAL A 179 -5.67 15.10 -0.32
C VAL A 179 -6.34 14.02 -1.16
N LYS A 180 -7.20 14.47 -2.08
CA LYS A 180 -8.06 13.60 -2.90
C LYS A 180 -8.04 13.98 -4.37
N THR A 181 -6.84 14.21 -4.87
CA THR A 181 -6.60 14.66 -6.23
C THR A 181 -6.25 13.49 -7.14
N ILE A 182 -6.44 13.67 -8.44
CA ILE A 182 -5.98 12.74 -9.49
C ILE A 182 -4.50 12.39 -9.29
N HIS A 183 -3.67 13.38 -8.93
CA HIS A 183 -2.27 13.17 -8.60
C HIS A 183 -2.07 12.16 -7.46
N SER A 184 -2.74 12.36 -6.32
CA SER A 184 -2.60 11.46 -5.17
C SER A 184 -3.10 10.04 -5.47
N LEU A 185 -4.13 9.90 -6.30
CA LEU A 185 -4.63 8.61 -6.76
C LEU A 185 -3.64 7.92 -7.70
N MET A 186 -3.11 8.63 -8.70
CA MET A 186 -2.09 8.10 -9.60
C MET A 186 -0.86 7.62 -8.83
N LEU A 187 -0.36 8.42 -7.87
CA LEU A 187 0.80 8.03 -7.06
C LEU A 187 0.53 6.74 -6.29
N ALA A 188 -0.65 6.61 -5.68
CA ALA A 188 -1.03 5.41 -4.96
C ALA A 188 -1.13 4.19 -5.88
N LEU A 189 -1.76 4.34 -7.06
CA LEU A 189 -1.89 3.29 -8.07
C LEU A 189 -0.52 2.82 -8.59
N GLU A 190 0.40 3.75 -8.83
CA GLU A 190 1.74 3.42 -9.31
C GLU A 190 2.53 2.63 -8.24
N ARG A 191 2.46 3.07 -6.98
CA ARG A 191 3.17 2.41 -5.86
C ARG A 191 2.68 1.01 -5.57
N VAL A 192 1.45 0.68 -5.93
CA VAL A 192 0.87 -0.67 -5.79
C VAL A 192 0.90 -1.46 -7.10
N ASN A 193 1.61 -0.97 -8.13
CA ASN A 193 1.69 -1.58 -9.46
C ASN A 193 0.32 -1.80 -10.12
N ALA A 194 -0.68 -0.97 -9.81
CA ALA A 194 -1.99 -0.97 -10.46
C ALA A 194 -2.03 -0.13 -11.76
N GLY A 195 -0.91 0.47 -12.15
CA GLY A 195 -0.75 1.23 -13.39
C GLY A 195 -1.23 2.67 -13.26
N GLY A 196 -0.64 3.45 -12.36
CA GLY A 196 -0.98 4.86 -12.16
C GLY A 196 -0.67 5.71 -13.40
N ILE A 197 0.44 5.43 -14.09
CA ILE A 197 0.77 6.10 -15.35
C ILE A 197 -0.24 5.76 -16.45
N ARG A 198 -0.59 4.46 -16.60
CA ARG A 198 -1.61 4.01 -17.55
C ARG A 198 -2.96 4.70 -17.29
N TYR A 199 -3.33 4.81 -16.01
CA TYR A 199 -4.52 5.53 -15.57
C TYR A 199 -4.56 6.99 -16.07
N LEU A 200 -3.44 7.71 -16.01
CA LEU A 200 -3.38 9.07 -16.55
C LEU A 200 -3.51 9.09 -18.08
N HIS A 201 -2.85 8.18 -18.80
CA HIS A 201 -3.02 8.08 -20.25
C HIS A 201 -4.47 7.84 -20.66
N ASP A 202 -5.17 6.93 -19.99
CA ASP A 202 -6.57 6.62 -20.26
C ASP A 202 -7.47 7.82 -19.98
N LEU A 203 -7.18 8.58 -18.92
CA LEU A 203 -7.91 9.81 -18.60
C LEU A 203 -7.67 10.91 -19.64
N SER A 204 -6.43 11.11 -20.06
CA SER A 204 -6.06 12.08 -21.11
C SER A 204 -6.80 11.78 -22.41
N LYS A 205 -6.83 10.50 -22.81
CA LYS A 205 -7.50 10.05 -24.02
C LYS A 205 -9.01 10.32 -23.97
N LYS A 206 -9.67 9.97 -22.86
CA LYS A 206 -11.11 10.23 -22.65
C LYS A 206 -11.45 11.73 -22.74
N LEU A 207 -10.58 12.60 -22.22
CA LEU A 207 -10.77 14.06 -22.29
C LEU A 207 -10.62 14.58 -23.73
N ALA A 208 -9.63 14.09 -24.48
CA ALA A 208 -9.46 14.44 -25.88
C ALA A 208 -10.67 14.01 -26.73
N ASP A 209 -11.15 12.78 -26.52
CA ASP A 209 -12.32 12.23 -27.24
C ASP A 209 -13.60 13.02 -26.94
N ALA A 210 -13.81 13.44 -25.68
CA ALA A 210 -14.97 14.25 -25.28
C ALA A 210 -14.93 15.67 -25.88
N ASN A 211 -13.75 16.26 -26.03
CA ASN A 211 -13.59 17.58 -26.65
C ASN A 211 -13.86 17.53 -28.16
N HIS A 212 -13.53 16.43 -28.83
CA HIS A 212 -13.86 16.24 -30.25
C HIS A 212 -15.34 16.02 -30.51
N ALA A 213 -16.03 15.29 -29.63
CA ALA A 213 -17.48 15.05 -29.74
C ALA A 213 -18.34 16.31 -29.56
N ASN A 214 -17.83 17.35 -28.89
CA ASN A 214 -18.54 18.62 -28.68
C ASN A 214 -18.32 19.66 -29.80
N ILE A 215 -17.53 19.33 -30.82
CA ILE A 215 -17.20 20.23 -31.96
C ILE A 215 -17.93 19.80 -33.25
N THR A 216 -18.57 18.62 -33.26
CA THR A 216 -19.43 18.10 -34.34
C THR A 216 -20.91 18.29 -34.05
#